data_AF-A0A6S7BB30-F1
#
_entry.id   AF-A0A6S7BB30-F1
#
_cell.length_a   1.000
_cell.length_b   1.000
_cell.length_c   1.000
_cell.angle_alpha   90.00
_cell.angle_beta   90.00
_cell.angle_gamma   90.00
#
_symmetry.space_group_name_H-M   'P 1'
#
loop_
_entity.id
_entity.type
_entity.pdbx_description
1 polymer ?
#
loop_
_entity_poly.entity_id
_entity_poly.type
_entity_poly.pdbx_seq_one_letter_code
_entity_poly.pdbx_strand_id
1 'polypeptide(L)'
;MNSFDTAVQIFLTHNAFRSAAMNHAIRVIAGQVIFKGLVLIPVLWWMWFEPGPRGEWKREMIIATVASGLLSLASGRLLACCLPFRERPLYNPELHLSFPSVGLQDAVVRTWSSFPSDHAMLWMSVATGIFLISRRVGALALLYTGIFICLPRVYLGLHYPTDVLAGAAIGVAITCIATRNFVRTRLAGPILRWMNGHPGPAYMLAFLLSFQLVTQFDELLLLFRVGLKAL
;
A
#
# COMPACT_ATOMS: atom_id res chain seq x y z
N MET A 1 16.85 7.40 -16.55
CA MET A 1 15.88 6.29 -16.40
C MET A 1 16.58 4.98 -16.73
N ASN A 2 16.28 3.86 -16.07
CA ASN A 2 16.94 2.57 -16.36
C ASN A 2 16.32 1.88 -17.59
N SER A 3 17.08 1.04 -18.29
CA SER A 3 16.64 0.25 -19.45
C SER A 3 15.44 -0.64 -19.13
N PHE A 4 15.41 -1.23 -17.93
CA PHE A 4 14.29 -2.07 -17.47
C PHE A 4 12.97 -1.30 -17.40
N ASP A 5 12.97 -0.14 -16.74
CA ASP A 5 11.78 0.71 -16.62
C ASP A 5 11.26 1.14 -18.00
N THR A 6 12.19 1.51 -18.88
CA THR A 6 11.90 1.96 -20.24
C THR A 6 11.27 0.83 -21.06
N ALA A 7 11.83 -0.38 -21.01
CA ALA A 7 11.32 -1.54 -21.75
C ALA A 7 9.87 -1.90 -21.35
N VAL A 8 9.58 -1.89 -20.05
CA VAL A 8 8.23 -2.16 -19.54
C VAL A 8 7.24 -1.09 -19.99
N GLN A 9 7.63 0.18 -19.93
CA GLN A 9 6.74 1.28 -20.33
C GLN A 9 6.45 1.28 -21.83
N ILE A 10 7.47 1.09 -22.67
CA ILE A 10 7.30 0.93 -24.12
C ILE A 10 6.37 -0.24 -24.41
N PHE A 11 6.57 -1.39 -23.76
CA PHE A 11 5.70 -2.56 -23.93
C PHE A 11 4.24 -2.23 -23.60
N LEU A 12 3.98 -1.55 -22.48
CA LEU A 12 2.64 -1.17 -22.05
C LEU A 12 1.98 -0.19 -23.03
N THR A 13 2.70 0.83 -23.47
CA THR A 13 2.16 1.84 -24.39
C THR A 13 1.89 1.26 -25.78
N HIS A 14 2.77 0.40 -26.30
CA HIS A 14 2.57 -0.18 -27.64
C HIS A 14 1.50 -1.28 -27.68
N ASN A 15 1.30 -2.04 -26.61
CA ASN A 15 0.42 -3.20 -26.60
C ASN A 15 -0.86 -2.95 -25.80
N ALA A 16 -0.71 -2.55 -24.54
CA ALA A 16 -1.80 -2.58 -23.59
C ALA A 16 -2.77 -1.40 -23.77
N PHE A 17 -2.27 -0.24 -24.21
CA PHE A 17 -3.10 0.96 -24.37
C PHE A 17 -4.03 0.92 -25.59
N ARG A 18 -3.93 -0.11 -26.45
CA ARG A 18 -4.79 -0.27 -27.64
C ARG A 18 -6.26 -0.51 -27.31
N SER A 19 -6.57 -1.04 -26.13
CA SER A 19 -7.94 -1.35 -25.73
C SER A 19 -8.53 -0.27 -24.81
N ALA A 20 -9.52 0.47 -25.31
CA ALA A 20 -10.25 1.46 -24.52
C ALA A 20 -10.94 0.84 -23.29
N ALA A 21 -11.46 -0.39 -23.44
CA ALA A 21 -12.07 -1.15 -22.35
C ALA A 21 -11.06 -1.49 -21.25
N MET A 22 -9.86 -1.95 -21.63
CA MET A 22 -8.77 -2.23 -20.67
C MET A 22 -8.34 -0.96 -19.94
N ASN A 23 -8.14 0.14 -20.68
CA ASN A 23 -7.79 1.44 -20.11
C ASN A 23 -8.85 1.95 -19.13
N HIS A 24 -10.14 1.73 -19.43
CA HIS A 24 -11.22 2.10 -18.52
C HIS A 24 -11.24 1.21 -17.28
N ALA A 25 -11.14 -0.11 -17.44
CA ALA A 25 -11.12 -1.06 -16.32
C ALA A 25 -9.98 -0.78 -15.34
N ILE A 26 -8.76 -0.55 -15.83
CA ILE A 26 -7.60 -0.27 -14.99
C ILE A 26 -7.74 1.07 -14.27
N ARG A 27 -8.33 2.08 -14.91
CA ARG A 27 -8.65 3.35 -14.25
C ARG A 27 -9.64 3.17 -13.10
N VAL A 28 -10.70 2.40 -13.31
CA VAL A 28 -11.68 2.10 -12.27
C VAL A 28 -11.01 1.35 -11.12
N ILE A 29 -10.22 0.32 -11.41
CA ILE A 29 -9.49 -0.45 -10.39
C ILE A 29 -8.55 0.46 -9.57
N ALA A 30 -7.76 1.30 -10.23
CA ALA A 30 -6.80 2.17 -9.55
C ALA A 30 -7.46 3.32 -8.77
N GLY A 31 -8.60 3.82 -9.26
CA GLY A 31 -9.33 4.93 -8.66
C GLY A 31 -10.18 4.50 -7.46
N GLN A 32 -10.69 3.27 -7.46
CA GLN A 32 -11.61 2.81 -6.43
C GLN A 32 -10.89 2.25 -5.21
N VAL A 33 -11.36 2.64 -4.02
CA VAL A 33 -10.86 2.16 -2.73
C VAL A 33 -11.17 0.68 -2.50
N ILE A 34 -12.22 0.17 -3.17
CA ILE A 34 -12.68 -1.22 -3.11
C ILE A 34 -11.57 -2.20 -3.48
N PHE A 35 -10.82 -1.91 -4.55
CA PHE A 35 -9.78 -2.81 -5.05
C PHE A 35 -8.42 -2.67 -4.33
N LYS A 36 -8.37 -1.84 -3.28
CA LYS A 36 -7.19 -1.61 -2.46
C LYS A 36 -7.38 -2.27 -1.09
N GLY A 37 -7.65 -1.45 -0.07
CA GLY A 37 -7.71 -1.91 1.30
C GLY A 37 -8.96 -2.69 1.68
N LEU A 38 -10.08 -2.50 0.96
CA LEU A 38 -11.33 -3.17 1.27
C LEU A 38 -11.34 -4.67 0.98
N VAL A 39 -10.29 -5.23 0.38
CA VAL A 39 -10.10 -6.68 0.31
C VAL A 39 -9.18 -7.19 1.42
N LEU A 40 -8.03 -6.54 1.61
CA LEU A 40 -7.01 -7.04 2.54
C LEU A 40 -7.36 -6.81 4.01
N ILE A 41 -8.00 -5.68 4.34
CA ILE A 41 -8.36 -5.35 5.72
C ILE A 41 -9.46 -6.30 6.26
N PRO A 42 -10.54 -6.61 5.53
CA PRO A 42 -11.49 -7.63 5.97
C PRO A 42 -10.87 -9.02 6.17
N VAL A 43 -9.87 -9.40 5.36
CA VAL A 43 -9.13 -10.66 5.57
C VAL A 43 -8.40 -10.65 6.92
N LEU A 44 -7.79 -9.54 7.32
CA LEU A 44 -7.18 -9.41 8.65
C LEU A 44 -8.23 -9.50 9.76
N TRP A 45 -9.40 -8.89 9.60
CA TRP A 45 -10.51 -9.00 10.55
C TRP A 45 -11.05 -10.43 10.66
N TRP A 46 -11.17 -11.14 9.54
CA TRP A 46 -11.53 -12.56 9.54
C TRP A 46 -10.51 -13.38 10.34
N MET A 47 -9.22 -13.19 10.09
CA MET A 47 -8.15 -13.88 10.85
C MET A 47 -8.11 -13.48 12.32
N TRP A 48 -8.52 -12.26 12.67
CA TRP A 48 -8.55 -11.73 14.04
C TRP A 48 -9.59 -12.46 14.91
N PHE A 49 -10.74 -12.76 14.32
CA PHE A 49 -11.87 -13.41 14.98
C PHE A 49 -11.91 -14.93 14.77
N GLU A 50 -11.01 -15.49 13.97
CA GLU A 50 -10.92 -16.93 13.75
C GLU A 50 -10.60 -17.68 15.06
N PRO A 51 -11.50 -18.55 15.56
CA PRO A 51 -11.26 -19.29 16.78
C PRO A 51 -10.17 -20.34 16.57
N GLY A 52 -9.32 -20.56 17.57
CA GLY A 52 -8.34 -21.64 17.51
C GLY A 52 -7.27 -21.57 18.61
N PRO A 53 -6.48 -22.64 18.77
CA PRO A 53 -5.48 -22.78 19.84
C PRO A 53 -4.33 -21.77 19.74
N ARG A 54 -4.16 -21.12 18.58
CA ARG A 54 -3.14 -20.09 18.33
C ARG A 54 -3.75 -18.68 18.21
N GLY A 55 -4.91 -18.45 18.81
CA GLY A 55 -5.65 -17.17 18.69
C GLY A 55 -4.83 -15.95 19.10
N GLU A 56 -4.17 -15.99 20.27
CA GLU A 56 -3.34 -14.87 20.72
C GLU A 56 -2.17 -14.59 19.78
N TRP A 57 -1.46 -15.64 19.34
CA TRP A 57 -0.37 -15.50 18.38
C TRP A 57 -0.84 -14.88 17.06
N LYS A 58 -1.99 -15.31 16.52
CA LYS A 58 -2.58 -14.72 15.31
C LYS A 58 -2.89 -13.24 15.52
N ARG A 59 -3.47 -12.86 16.66
CA ARG A 59 -3.77 -11.46 16.99
C ARG A 59 -2.51 -10.61 17.13
N GLU A 60 -1.47 -11.13 17.78
CA GLU A 60 -0.16 -10.46 17.82
C GLU A 60 0.42 -10.24 16.41
N MET A 61 0.32 -11.25 15.54
CA MET A 61 0.78 -11.15 14.15
C MET A 61 -0.02 -10.11 13.36
N ILE A 62 -1.33 -10.01 13.58
CA ILE A 62 -2.18 -9.00 12.93
C ILE A 62 -1.80 -7.59 13.40
N ILE A 63 -1.61 -7.37 14.70
CA ILE A 63 -1.16 -6.08 15.23
C ILE A 63 0.21 -5.72 14.64
N ALA A 64 1.16 -6.66 14.63
CA ALA A 64 2.48 -6.44 14.03
C ALA A 64 2.39 -6.15 12.52
N THR A 65 1.46 -6.80 11.81
CA THR A 65 1.21 -6.56 10.39
C THR A 65 0.68 -5.15 10.15
N VAL A 66 -0.33 -4.73 10.91
CA VAL A 66 -0.91 -3.38 10.84
C VAL A 66 0.13 -2.31 11.17
N ALA A 67 0.90 -2.51 12.25
CA ALA A 67 1.98 -1.61 12.64
C ALA A 67 3.08 -1.54 11.57
N SER A 68 3.44 -2.69 10.95
CA SER A 68 4.42 -2.72 9.85
C SER A 68 3.91 -1.99 8.61
N GLY A 69 2.60 -2.05 8.32
CA GLY A 69 1.97 -1.30 7.23
C GLY A 69 2.05 0.21 7.47
N LEU A 70 1.69 0.67 8.67
CA LEU A 70 1.82 2.08 9.05
C LEU A 70 3.27 2.56 8.99
N LEU A 71 4.20 1.77 9.51
CA LEU A 71 5.62 2.07 9.45
C LEU A 71 6.13 2.12 8.01
N SER A 72 5.66 1.22 7.14
CA SER A 72 5.99 1.20 5.71
C SER A 72 5.46 2.45 5.01
N LEU A 73 4.23 2.86 5.30
CA LEU A 73 3.65 4.09 4.75
C LEU A 73 4.42 5.34 5.21
N ALA A 74 4.71 5.44 6.51
CA ALA A 74 5.48 6.54 7.08
C ALA A 74 6.91 6.59 6.50
N SER A 75 7.57 5.43 6.40
CA SER A 75 8.91 5.32 5.82
C SER A 75 8.92 5.69 4.34
N GLY A 76 7.92 5.26 3.57
CA GLY A 76 7.80 5.63 2.15
C GLY A 76 7.65 7.13 1.96
N ARG A 77 6.83 7.76 2.81
CA ARG A 77 6.66 9.22 2.79
C ARG A 77 7.92 9.96 3.21
N LEU A 78 8.61 9.49 4.25
CA LEU A 78 9.88 10.07 4.69
C LEU A 78 10.96 9.95 3.60
N LEU A 79 11.10 8.77 3.00
CA LEU A 79 12.05 8.53 1.91
C LEU A 79 11.74 9.40 0.70
N ALA A 80 10.47 9.58 0.34
CA ALA A 80 10.06 10.48 -0.74
C ALA A 80 10.43 11.95 -0.49
N CYS A 81 10.52 12.38 0.78
CA CYS A 81 10.98 13.72 1.15
C CYS A 81 12.50 13.86 1.20
N CYS A 82 13.21 12.81 1.64
CA CYS A 82 14.66 12.88 1.87
C CYS A 82 15.50 12.49 0.65
N LEU A 83 14.97 11.66 -0.25
CA LEU A 83 15.67 11.23 -1.45
C LEU A 83 15.52 12.25 -2.60
N PRO A 84 16.43 12.22 -3.59
CA PRO A 84 16.29 13.04 -4.79
C PRO A 84 14.93 12.84 -5.44
N PHE A 85 14.29 13.95 -5.81
CA PHE A 85 12.98 13.93 -6.42
C PHE A 85 13.01 13.12 -7.73
N ARG A 86 12.19 12.08 -7.80
CA ARG A 86 11.99 11.29 -9.01
C ARG A 86 10.65 11.67 -9.62
N GLU A 87 10.70 12.27 -10.81
CA GLU A 87 9.50 12.60 -11.57
C GLU A 87 8.75 11.33 -11.98
N ARG A 88 7.42 11.38 -12.00
CA ARG A 88 6.59 10.23 -12.39
C ARG A 88 6.57 10.04 -13.91
N PRO A 89 6.45 8.79 -14.41
CA PRO A 89 6.39 8.52 -15.85
C PRO A 89 5.34 9.36 -16.60
N LEU A 90 4.19 9.61 -15.98
CA LEU A 90 3.11 10.43 -16.53
C LEU A 90 3.54 11.87 -16.89
N TYR A 91 4.49 12.45 -16.14
CA TYR A 91 4.88 13.84 -16.31
C TYR A 91 6.21 14.01 -17.03
N ASN A 92 6.98 12.93 -17.21
CA ASN A 92 8.27 13.00 -17.87
C ASN A 92 8.07 13.19 -19.40
N PRO A 93 8.41 14.37 -19.95
CA PRO A 93 8.19 14.67 -21.37
C PRO A 93 9.14 13.89 -22.30
N GLU A 94 10.30 13.44 -21.79
CA GLU A 94 11.31 12.71 -22.58
C GLU A 94 10.84 11.32 -23.01
N LEU A 95 9.82 10.79 -22.32
CA LEU A 95 9.24 9.49 -22.65
C LEU A 95 8.42 9.54 -23.95
N HIS A 96 7.85 10.69 -24.31
CA HIS A 96 6.88 10.82 -25.42
C HIS A 96 5.72 9.80 -25.35
N LEU A 97 5.36 9.33 -24.15
CA LEU A 97 4.30 8.34 -23.93
C LEU A 97 3.01 9.04 -23.47
N SER A 98 1.89 8.66 -24.07
CA SER A 98 0.55 9.09 -23.63
C SER A 98 -0.06 8.03 -22.72
N PHE A 99 -0.30 8.38 -21.44
CA PHE A 99 -0.97 7.50 -20.48
C PHE A 99 -2.48 7.81 -20.42
N PRO A 100 -3.33 6.79 -20.16
CA PRO A 100 -4.78 6.99 -20.10
C PRO A 100 -5.28 7.73 -18.84
N SER A 101 -4.38 8.27 -18.01
CA SER A 101 -4.67 8.94 -16.74
C SER A 101 -5.19 10.36 -16.95
N VAL A 102 -6.47 10.48 -17.29
CA VAL A 102 -7.20 11.76 -17.24
C VAL A 102 -8.05 11.73 -15.97
N GLY A 103 -7.76 12.60 -15.00
CA GLY A 103 -8.61 12.87 -13.82
C GLY A 103 -8.23 12.20 -12.49
N LEU A 104 -7.08 11.51 -12.39
CA LEU A 104 -6.60 10.94 -11.11
C LEU A 104 -5.64 11.94 -10.41
N GLN A 105 -6.20 12.82 -9.56
CA GLN A 105 -5.53 13.70 -8.59
C GLN A 105 -4.34 14.55 -9.14
N ASP A 106 -4.63 15.43 -10.10
CA ASP A 106 -3.64 16.24 -10.83
C ASP A 106 -2.78 17.21 -9.99
N ALA A 107 -3.17 17.56 -8.76
CA ALA A 107 -2.40 18.50 -7.93
C ALA A 107 -1.43 17.82 -6.94
N VAL A 108 -1.81 16.67 -6.36
CA VAL A 108 -1.00 15.99 -5.33
C VAL A 108 0.09 15.14 -5.97
N VAL A 109 -0.23 14.48 -7.09
CA VAL A 109 0.66 13.55 -7.78
C VAL A 109 1.85 14.28 -8.44
N ARG A 110 1.69 15.56 -8.82
CA ARG A 110 2.76 16.40 -9.42
C ARG A 110 3.83 16.86 -8.44
N THR A 111 3.48 17.06 -7.16
CA THR A 111 4.40 17.64 -6.15
C THR A 111 5.04 16.61 -5.24
N TRP A 112 4.79 15.32 -5.48
CA TRP A 112 5.26 14.21 -4.65
C TRP A 112 6.11 13.23 -5.45
N SER A 113 7.29 12.90 -4.93
CA SER A 113 8.25 11.99 -5.57
C SER A 113 7.61 10.65 -5.93
N SER A 114 8.02 10.08 -7.06
CA SER A 114 7.58 8.74 -7.49
C SER A 114 8.25 7.62 -6.69
N PHE A 115 9.40 7.89 -6.07
CA PHE A 115 10.21 6.86 -5.40
C PHE A 115 10.25 7.04 -3.87
N PRO A 116 10.11 5.96 -3.09
CA PRO A 116 9.55 4.65 -3.46
C PRO A 116 8.01 4.70 -3.57
N SER A 117 7.38 3.66 -4.12
CA SER A 117 5.91 3.59 -4.15
C SER A 117 5.35 3.27 -2.76
N ASP A 118 4.72 4.25 -2.12
CA ASP A 118 4.08 4.13 -0.80
C ASP A 118 2.94 3.09 -0.78
N HIS A 119 2.17 3.00 -1.86
CA HIS A 119 1.14 1.98 -2.05
C HIS A 119 1.72 0.57 -2.08
N ALA A 120 2.82 0.38 -2.83
CA ALA A 120 3.50 -0.91 -2.89
C ALA A 120 4.07 -1.27 -1.51
N MET A 121 4.68 -0.32 -0.81
CA MET A 121 5.21 -0.52 0.55
C MET A 121 4.13 -0.99 1.53
N LEU A 122 3.02 -0.24 1.62
CA LEU A 122 1.92 -0.53 2.54
C LEU A 122 1.28 -1.89 2.27
N TRP A 123 0.83 -2.11 1.04
CA TRP A 123 0.01 -3.28 0.74
C TRP A 123 0.83 -4.56 0.62
N MET A 124 2.09 -4.49 0.18
CA MET A 124 2.98 -5.65 0.23
C MET A 124 3.36 -6.00 1.68
N SER A 125 3.53 -5.00 2.55
CA SER A 125 3.70 -5.22 4.00
C SER A 125 2.49 -5.99 4.57
N VAL A 126 1.26 -5.52 4.29
CA VAL A 126 0.03 -6.19 4.74
C VAL A 126 -0.09 -7.62 4.19
N ALA A 127 0.08 -7.80 2.88
CA ALA A 127 -0.01 -9.12 2.24
C ALA A 127 1.06 -10.10 2.75
N THR A 128 2.27 -9.62 3.05
CA THR A 128 3.33 -10.41 3.68
C THR A 128 2.93 -10.86 5.07
N GLY A 129 2.32 -9.99 5.87
CA GLY A 129 1.82 -10.35 7.20
C GLY A 129 0.76 -11.45 7.15
N ILE A 130 -0.19 -11.34 6.20
CA ILE A 130 -1.19 -12.38 5.93
C ILE A 130 -0.51 -13.70 5.54
N PHE A 131 0.54 -13.66 4.71
CA PHE A 131 1.31 -14.84 4.30
C PHE A 131 2.02 -15.54 5.44
N LEU A 132 2.55 -14.77 6.39
CA LEU A 132 3.20 -15.32 7.59
C LEU A 132 2.20 -15.95 8.57
N ILE A 133 0.94 -15.50 8.56
CA ILE A 133 -0.14 -16.11 9.34
C ILE A 133 -0.67 -17.38 8.64
N SER A 134 -0.95 -17.29 7.33
CA SER A 134 -1.47 -18.38 6.51
C SER A 134 -0.90 -18.32 5.10
N ARG A 135 -0.06 -19.31 4.74
CA ARG A 135 0.63 -19.35 3.44
C ARG A 135 -0.32 -19.34 2.24
N ARG A 136 -1.46 -20.05 2.34
CA ARG A 136 -2.45 -20.13 1.25
C ARG A 136 -3.15 -18.79 1.04
N VAL A 137 -3.73 -18.24 2.09
CA VAL A 137 -4.46 -16.96 2.02
C VAL A 137 -3.52 -15.81 1.67
N GLY A 138 -2.30 -15.82 2.22
CA GLY A 138 -1.34 -14.77 1.91
C GLY A 138 -0.72 -14.88 0.53
N ALA A 139 -0.60 -16.08 -0.06
CA ALA A 139 -0.19 -16.18 -1.47
C ALA A 139 -1.22 -15.51 -2.38
N LEU A 140 -2.51 -15.70 -2.10
CA LEU A 140 -3.59 -15.00 -2.78
C LEU A 140 -3.55 -13.48 -2.51
N ALA A 141 -3.26 -13.05 -1.27
CA ALA A 141 -3.12 -11.64 -0.93
C ALA A 141 -1.94 -10.97 -1.66
N LEU A 142 -0.81 -11.65 -1.79
CA LEU A 142 0.37 -11.18 -2.53
C LEU A 142 0.07 -11.07 -4.02
N LEU A 143 -0.58 -12.10 -4.59
CA LEU A 143 -1.02 -12.08 -5.99
C LEU A 143 -2.01 -10.94 -6.25
N TYR A 144 -3.00 -10.78 -5.37
CA TYR A 144 -3.98 -9.70 -5.43
C TYR A 144 -3.31 -8.33 -5.38
N THR A 145 -2.38 -8.14 -4.46
CA THR A 145 -1.62 -6.87 -4.33
C THR A 145 -0.81 -6.60 -5.59
N GLY A 146 -0.15 -7.62 -6.16
CA GLY A 146 0.58 -7.49 -7.42
C GLY A 146 -0.30 -7.01 -8.58
N ILE A 147 -1.47 -7.62 -8.75
CA ILE A 147 -2.35 -7.41 -9.91
C ILE A 147 -3.24 -6.18 -9.76
N PHE A 148 -3.86 -5.96 -8.60
CA PHE A 148 -4.89 -4.94 -8.41
C PHE A 148 -4.36 -3.65 -7.77
N ILE A 149 -3.18 -3.69 -7.16
CA ILE A 149 -2.60 -2.53 -6.48
C ILE A 149 -1.32 -2.06 -7.17
N CYS A 150 -0.36 -2.96 -7.40
CA CYS A 150 0.95 -2.61 -7.97
C CYS A 150 0.91 -2.39 -9.48
N LEU A 151 0.35 -3.34 -10.24
CA LEU A 151 0.30 -3.26 -11.71
C LEU A 151 -0.43 -2.00 -12.22
N PRO A 152 -1.60 -1.59 -11.67
CA PRO A 152 -2.30 -0.40 -12.16
C PRO A 152 -1.47 0.89 -11.97
N ARG A 153 -0.58 0.93 -10.98
CA ARG A 153 0.30 2.09 -10.74
C ARG A 153 1.35 2.24 -11.82
N VAL A 154 1.90 1.12 -12.29
CA VAL A 154 2.84 1.11 -13.43
C VAL A 154 2.09 1.42 -14.71
N TYR A 155 0.92 0.79 -14.92
CA TYR A 155 0.11 0.94 -16.11
C TYR A 155 -0.32 2.39 -16.36
N LEU A 156 -0.75 3.09 -15.32
CA LEU A 156 -1.20 4.48 -15.41
C LEU A 156 -0.06 5.49 -15.36
N GLY A 157 1.20 5.04 -15.41
CA GLY A 157 2.37 5.92 -15.37
C GLY A 157 2.56 6.65 -14.04
N LEU A 158 1.96 6.15 -12.95
CA LEU A 158 2.06 6.78 -11.63
C LEU A 158 3.40 6.47 -10.96
N HIS A 159 4.00 5.32 -11.27
CA HIS A 159 5.28 4.86 -10.72
C HIS A 159 6.06 4.08 -11.77
N TYR A 160 7.38 4.14 -11.71
CA TYR A 160 8.23 3.22 -12.47
C TYR A 160 8.13 1.79 -11.90
N PRO A 161 8.34 0.75 -12.72
CA PRO A 161 8.47 -0.63 -12.24
C PRO A 161 9.46 -0.76 -11.07
N THR A 162 10.62 -0.10 -11.14
CA THR A 162 11.59 -0.11 -10.02
C THR A 162 11.05 0.53 -8.75
N ASP A 163 10.20 1.56 -8.84
CA ASP A 163 9.64 2.23 -7.66
C ASP A 163 8.71 1.28 -6.88
N VAL A 164 7.95 0.48 -7.64
CA VAL A 164 7.04 -0.54 -7.12
C VAL A 164 7.81 -1.73 -6.55
N LEU A 165 8.86 -2.20 -7.24
CA LEU A 165 9.70 -3.29 -6.74
C LEU A 165 10.47 -2.91 -5.48
N ALA A 166 11.06 -1.71 -5.44
CA ALA A 166 11.74 -1.20 -4.26
C ALA A 166 10.74 -1.03 -3.10
N GLY A 167 9.58 -0.43 -3.36
CA GLY A 167 8.53 -0.30 -2.34
C GLY A 167 8.08 -1.65 -1.79
N ALA A 168 7.82 -2.63 -2.68
CA ALA A 168 7.48 -3.99 -2.29
C ALA A 168 8.55 -4.63 -1.41
N ALA A 169 9.82 -4.53 -1.81
CA ALA A 169 10.95 -5.10 -1.06
C ALA A 169 11.07 -4.47 0.34
N ILE A 170 10.94 -3.15 0.45
CA ILE A 170 11.00 -2.47 1.76
C ILE A 170 9.82 -2.89 2.63
N GLY A 171 8.59 -2.91 2.09
CA GLY A 171 7.40 -3.35 2.82
C GLY A 171 7.55 -4.78 3.36
N VAL A 172 7.99 -5.72 2.52
CA VAL A 172 8.29 -7.11 2.91
C VAL A 172 9.34 -7.15 4.02
N ALA A 173 10.43 -6.40 3.88
CA ALA A 173 11.51 -6.37 4.87
C ALA A 173 11.02 -5.86 6.24
N ILE A 174 10.27 -4.76 6.26
CA ILE A 174 9.70 -4.19 7.48
C ILE A 174 8.79 -5.21 8.18
N THR A 175 7.89 -5.86 7.46
CA THR A 175 7.00 -6.88 8.05
C THR A 175 7.75 -8.09 8.55
N CYS A 176 8.71 -8.61 7.80
CA CYS A 176 9.55 -9.73 8.23
C CYS A 176 10.31 -9.41 9.52
N ILE A 177 10.79 -8.18 9.70
CA ILE A 177 11.45 -7.74 10.93
C ILE A 177 10.43 -7.61 12.07
N ALA A 178 9.31 -6.92 11.84
CA ALA A 178 8.29 -6.65 12.85
C ALA A 178 7.61 -7.92 13.40
N THR A 179 7.52 -8.97 12.58
CA THR A 179 6.88 -10.25 12.94
C THR A 179 7.84 -11.25 13.60
N ARG A 180 9.15 -10.97 13.67
CA ARG A 180 10.09 -11.79 14.45
C ARG A 180 9.65 -11.85 15.90
N ASN A 181 9.74 -13.04 16.52
CA ASN A 181 9.24 -13.30 17.88
C ASN A 181 9.64 -12.22 18.89
N PHE A 182 10.91 -11.81 18.90
CA PHE A 182 11.42 -10.78 19.81
C PHE A 182 10.77 -9.40 19.61
N VAL A 183 10.61 -8.96 18.35
CA VAL A 183 10.03 -7.65 18.03
C VAL A 183 8.51 -7.70 18.22
N ARG A 184 7.87 -8.75 17.71
CA ARG A 184 6.42 -8.96 17.78
C ARG A 184 5.92 -8.94 19.22
N THR A 185 6.51 -9.69 20.13
CA THR A 185 6.02 -9.76 21.52
C THR A 185 6.19 -8.43 22.26
N ARG A 186 7.26 -7.68 21.97
CA ARG A 186 7.50 -6.34 22.53
C ARG A 186 6.55 -5.29 21.97
N LEU A 187 6.26 -5.35 20.67
CA LEU A 187 5.39 -4.39 19.98
C LEU A 187 3.91 -4.71 20.20
N ALA A 188 3.49 -5.93 19.86
CA ALA A 188 2.09 -6.33 19.83
C ALA A 188 1.57 -6.80 21.20
N GLY A 189 2.42 -7.37 22.06
CA GLY A 189 2.01 -7.90 23.36
C GLY A 189 1.36 -6.86 24.30
N PRO A 190 1.97 -5.67 24.51
CA PRO A 190 1.34 -4.60 25.30
C PRO A 190 0.03 -4.11 24.69
N ILE A 191 -0.02 -3.95 23.37
CA ILE A 191 -1.22 -3.51 22.63
C ILE A 191 -2.34 -4.53 22.82
N LEU A 192 -2.06 -5.82 22.60
CA LEU A 192 -3.03 -6.89 22.74
C LEU A 192 -3.59 -6.98 24.18
N ARG A 193 -2.72 -6.88 25.19
CA ARG A 193 -3.15 -6.84 26.60
C ARG A 193 -4.06 -5.65 26.89
N TRP A 194 -3.73 -4.47 26.38
CA TRP A 194 -4.59 -3.29 26.51
C TRP A 194 -5.92 -3.47 25.80
N MET A 195 -5.93 -4.02 24.58
CA MET A 195 -7.15 -4.29 23.82
C MET A 195 -8.06 -5.29 24.54
N ASN A 196 -7.49 -6.31 25.15
CA ASN A 196 -8.23 -7.29 25.95
C ASN A 196 -8.80 -6.66 27.23
N GLY A 197 -8.11 -5.69 27.84
CA GLY A 197 -8.60 -4.97 29.02
C GLY A 197 -9.67 -3.92 28.71
N HIS A 198 -9.66 -3.34 27.51
CA HIS A 198 -10.57 -2.26 27.11
C HIS A 198 -11.18 -2.52 25.71
N PRO A 199 -12.00 -3.57 25.54
CA PRO A 199 -12.45 -4.00 24.21
C PRO A 199 -13.25 -2.92 23.47
N GLY A 200 -14.14 -2.18 24.14
CA GLY A 200 -14.95 -1.14 23.50
C GLY A 200 -14.10 -0.06 22.80
N PRO A 201 -13.28 0.70 23.55
CA PRO A 201 -12.35 1.68 22.96
C PRO A 201 -11.38 1.06 21.96
N ALA A 202 -10.88 -0.14 22.22
CA ALA A 202 -9.95 -0.83 21.34
C ALA A 202 -10.54 -1.11 19.95
N TYR A 203 -11.74 -1.67 19.89
CA TYR A 203 -12.40 -1.97 18.61
C TYR A 203 -12.88 -0.70 17.89
N MET A 204 -13.28 0.34 18.62
CA MET A 204 -13.54 1.66 18.04
C MET A 204 -12.29 2.21 17.33
N LEU A 205 -11.14 2.22 18.00
CA LEU A 205 -9.88 2.69 17.41
C LEU A 205 -9.42 1.78 16.26
N ALA A 206 -9.58 0.47 16.37
CA ALA A 206 -9.24 -0.48 15.30
C ALA A 206 -10.11 -0.27 14.06
N PHE A 207 -11.39 0.06 14.23
CA PHE A 207 -12.30 0.43 13.13
C PHE A 207 -11.84 1.71 12.44
N LEU A 208 -11.59 2.78 13.22
CA LEU A 208 -11.09 4.05 12.67
C LEU A 208 -9.77 3.86 11.93
N LEU A 209 -8.85 3.09 12.50
CA LEU A 209 -7.58 2.76 11.87
C LEU A 209 -7.75 1.95 10.58
N SER A 210 -8.66 0.97 10.58
CA SER A 210 -9.00 0.19 9.40
C SER A 210 -9.50 1.10 8.28
N PHE A 211 -10.41 2.02 8.60
CA PHE A 211 -10.92 3.00 7.65
C PHE A 211 -9.80 3.88 7.08
N GLN A 212 -8.93 4.42 7.93
CA GLN A 212 -7.81 5.26 7.50
C GLN A 212 -6.76 4.51 6.66
N LEU A 213 -6.50 3.23 6.96
CA LEU A 213 -5.62 2.39 6.16
C LEU A 213 -6.21 2.11 4.78
N VAL A 214 -7.51 1.84 4.72
CA VAL A 214 -8.26 1.64 3.48
C VAL A 214 -8.19 2.88 2.58
N THR A 215 -8.35 4.07 3.16
CA THR A 215 -8.27 5.36 2.46
C THR A 215 -6.85 5.94 2.38
N GLN A 216 -5.85 5.21 2.88
CA GLN A 216 -4.42 5.57 2.90
C GLN A 216 -4.12 6.96 3.50
N PHE A 217 -4.98 7.44 4.41
CA PHE A 217 -4.89 8.76 5.04
C PHE A 217 -4.96 9.92 4.02
N ASP A 218 -5.44 9.69 2.80
CA ASP A 218 -5.45 10.71 1.74
C ASP A 218 -6.28 11.94 2.13
N GLU A 219 -7.43 11.72 2.78
CA GLU A 219 -8.29 12.82 3.27
C GLU A 219 -7.64 13.65 4.38
N LEU A 220 -6.95 13.00 5.33
CA LEU A 220 -6.26 13.70 6.41
C LEU A 220 -5.09 14.55 5.88
N LEU A 221 -4.37 14.03 4.89
CA LEU A 221 -3.32 14.77 4.19
C LEU A 221 -3.86 15.98 3.42
N LEU A 222 -5.00 15.81 2.76
CA LEU A 222 -5.68 16.89 2.07
C LEU A 222 -6.08 18.00 3.05
N LEU A 223 -6.72 17.63 4.17
CA LEU A 223 -7.13 18.56 5.22
C LEU A 223 -5.94 19.32 5.81
N PHE A 224 -4.85 18.60 6.13
CA PHE A 224 -3.63 19.22 6.66
C PHE A 224 -3.03 20.25 5.70
N ARG A 225 -2.99 19.94 4.40
CA ARG A 225 -2.46 20.87 3.37
C ARG A 225 -3.38 22.05 3.10
N VAL A 226 -4.70 21.86 3.12
CA VAL A 226 -5.65 22.97 3.00
C VAL A 226 -5.52 23.91 4.20
N GLY A 227 -5.38 23.37 5.41
CA GLY A 227 -5.13 24.16 6.62
C GLY A 227 -3.82 24.95 6.56
N LEU A 228 -2.75 24.33 6.07
CA LEU A 228 -1.43 24.99 5.90
C LEU A 228 -1.42 26.09 4.84
N LYS A 229 -2.30 26.03 3.83
CA LYS A 229 -2.46 27.10 2.83
C LYS A 229 -3.37 28.23 3.29
N ALA A 230 -4.13 28.02 4.36
CA ALA A 230 -5.02 29.02 4.96
C ALA A 230 -4.32 29.86 6.05
N LEU A 231 -3.09 29.50 6.42
CA LEU A 231 -2.17 30.24 7.31
C LEU A 231 -1.13 30.97 6.47
#